data_AF-A0A1F7Q676-F1
#
_entry.id   AF-A0A1F7Q676-F1
#
_cell.length_a   1.000
_cell.length_b   1.000
_cell.length_c   1.000
_cell.angle_alpha   90.00
_cell.angle_beta   90.00
_cell.angle_gamma   90.00
#
_symmetry.space_group_name_H-M   'P 1'
#
loop_
_entity.id
_entity.type
_entity.pdbx_description
1 polymer ?
#
loop_
_entity_poly.entity_id
_entity_poly.type
_entity_poly.pdbx_seq_one_letter_code
_entity_poly.pdbx_strand_id
1 'polypeptide(L)'
;EPPKGEQTAASCVECHRKANPILVAQYQSSAMFKPGRQNPRIPPTTPEANSCAICHGSNHTEITHVKGRVSEKICAACHAEIYKEHVTDLGHSYGPGPANIGGNWDRNIKVPHYAQMPRKVMEMGCDPCHAQAGATDEPYWDPAKKQYTDLSSLTYRNGCIACHTRHRFDPAEARRAEACMTCHMGPDHPNWESYSTSKHGAVYLTDGQKWDWSKSMAEAAYNAPTCAYCHMVYVDKDGKRSVSHNMTKKIIWGMGIQPALGQLEDITRTPENRAKRNEMVKVCLTCHSEVKAREYLEGADAHKLMGDALVVEARETLRGLYKDKIIEPRRRALSAGILPGPRYTAVEDVPGGTFWPAGLYYDVQPVEREYFDMFFFANLKSYKGAFHMSPDYAWWYGYAEVTGHSSRIRDEAERLRTEHRVAARTNFMLYTGPLMVLAVVGVVWAGRAVYLRRRK
;
A
#
# COMPACT_ATOMS: atom_id res chain seq x y z
N GLU A 1 27.00 25.27 21.83
CA GLU A 1 26.61 23.85 21.87
C GLU A 1 25.18 23.73 22.40
N PRO A 2 24.40 22.71 22.00
CA PRO A 2 23.09 22.46 22.61
C PRO A 2 23.24 22.14 24.11
N PRO A 3 22.25 22.51 24.94
CA PRO A 3 22.29 22.18 26.36
C PRO A 3 22.28 20.65 26.56
N LYS A 4 22.84 20.19 27.68
CA LYS A 4 22.88 18.77 28.07
C LYS A 4 22.13 18.59 29.39
N GLY A 5 21.56 17.40 29.60
CA GLY A 5 20.84 17.05 30.81
C GLY A 5 19.48 17.74 30.95
N GLU A 6 18.96 17.79 32.18
CA GLU A 6 17.62 18.30 32.50
C GLU A 6 17.46 19.78 32.18
N GLN A 7 16.36 20.13 31.52
CA GLN A 7 15.95 21.49 31.18
C GLN A 7 14.59 21.80 31.81
N THR A 8 14.34 23.08 32.09
CA THR A 8 13.01 23.52 32.52
C THR A 8 12.09 23.61 31.30
N ALA A 9 10.79 23.35 31.47
CA ALA A 9 9.82 23.47 30.39
C ALA A 9 9.81 24.88 29.74
N ALA A 10 10.08 25.91 30.53
CA ALA A 10 10.18 27.30 30.07
C ALA A 10 11.41 27.55 29.17
N SER A 11 12.56 26.93 29.46
CA SER A 11 13.79 27.18 28.71
C SER A 11 13.74 26.63 27.28
N CYS A 12 12.93 25.60 27.02
CA CYS A 12 12.76 25.00 25.70
C CYS A 12 12.34 26.04 24.66
N VAL A 13 11.26 26.78 24.93
CA VAL A 13 10.71 27.79 23.99
C VAL A 13 11.67 28.97 23.85
N GLU A 14 12.28 29.44 24.94
CA GLU A 14 13.21 30.56 24.90
C GLU A 14 14.43 30.26 24.02
N CYS A 15 15.05 29.08 24.19
CA CYS A 15 16.20 28.66 23.41
C CYS A 15 15.82 28.35 21.96
N HIS A 16 14.75 27.58 21.73
CA HIS A 16 14.33 27.21 20.38
C HIS A 16 13.74 28.38 19.60
N ARG A 17 13.33 29.49 20.22
CA ARG A 17 12.98 30.71 19.49
C ARG A 17 14.19 31.27 18.74
N LYS A 18 15.40 31.08 19.27
CA LYS A 18 16.65 31.49 18.61
C LYS A 18 17.15 30.41 17.65
N ALA A 19 17.13 29.14 18.07
CA ALA A 19 17.71 28.04 17.29
C ALA A 19 16.79 27.51 16.17
N ASN A 20 15.48 27.48 16.40
CA ASN A 20 14.46 26.88 15.53
C ASN A 20 13.17 27.74 15.48
N PRO A 21 13.26 29.01 15.06
CA PRO A 21 12.16 29.98 15.17
C PRO A 21 10.87 29.51 14.48
N ILE A 22 10.97 28.80 13.35
CA ILE A 22 9.80 28.30 12.63
C ILE A 22 9.06 27.21 13.41
N LEU A 23 9.77 26.27 14.04
CA LEU A 23 9.14 25.21 14.84
C LEU A 23 8.41 25.82 16.05
N VAL A 24 9.02 26.82 16.68
CA VAL A 24 8.38 27.56 17.77
C VAL A 24 7.16 28.32 17.27
N ALA A 25 7.24 29.01 16.14
CA ALA A 25 6.09 29.73 15.56
C ALA A 25 4.93 28.77 15.23
N GLN A 26 5.22 27.60 14.65
CA GLN A 26 4.22 26.56 14.39
C GLN A 26 3.55 26.09 15.69
N TYR A 27 4.34 25.74 16.71
CA TYR A 27 3.82 25.35 18.01
C TYR A 27 2.98 26.48 18.64
N GLN A 28 3.44 27.72 18.58
CA GLN A 28 2.71 28.89 19.10
C GLN A 28 1.39 29.15 18.39
N SER A 29 1.26 28.76 17.12
CA SER A 29 0.00 28.83 16.37
C SER A 29 -0.96 27.67 16.69
N SER A 30 -0.49 26.60 17.31
CA SER A 30 -1.29 25.42 17.63
C SER A 30 -2.28 25.66 18.75
N ALA A 31 -3.30 24.81 18.84
CA ALA A 31 -4.19 24.79 20.00
C ALA A 31 -3.44 24.43 21.29
N MET A 32 -2.36 23.64 21.22
CA MET A 32 -1.62 23.23 22.41
C MET A 32 -0.95 24.40 23.13
N PHE A 33 -0.51 25.44 22.39
CA PHE A 33 0.09 26.62 23.01
C PHE A 33 -0.91 27.55 23.69
N LYS A 34 -2.19 27.52 23.29
CA LYS A 34 -3.20 28.47 23.80
C LYS A 34 -3.53 28.16 25.27
N PRO A 35 -3.67 29.18 26.12
CA PRO A 35 -4.03 28.98 27.52
C PRO A 35 -5.45 28.43 27.65
N GLY A 36 -5.67 27.59 28.66
CA GLY A 36 -6.96 26.97 28.95
C GLY A 36 -7.31 25.79 28.04
N ARG A 37 -8.41 25.12 28.36
CA ARG A 37 -8.84 23.90 27.66
C ARG A 37 -9.33 24.23 26.25
N GLN A 38 -8.52 23.88 25.24
CA GLN A 38 -8.91 24.08 23.84
C GLN A 38 -9.83 22.98 23.29
N ASN A 39 -9.77 21.77 23.85
CA ASN A 39 -10.59 20.65 23.43
C ASN A 39 -11.41 20.11 24.61
N PRO A 40 -12.75 20.25 24.60
CA PRO A 40 -13.63 19.78 25.67
C PRO A 40 -13.72 18.25 25.78
N ARG A 41 -13.03 17.49 24.93
CA ARG A 41 -12.90 16.02 25.03
C ARG A 41 -11.63 15.57 25.74
N ILE A 42 -10.64 16.44 25.89
CA ILE A 42 -9.41 16.15 26.66
C ILE A 42 -9.66 16.57 28.11
N PRO A 43 -9.41 15.74 29.14
CA PRO A 43 -9.52 16.17 30.55
C PRO A 43 -8.80 17.50 30.79
N PRO A 44 -9.26 18.36 31.72
CA PRO A 44 -8.60 19.64 31.98
C PRO A 44 -7.13 19.38 32.37
N THR A 45 -6.22 19.81 31.51
CA THR A 45 -4.78 19.79 31.77
C THR A 45 -4.36 21.17 32.32
N THR A 46 -3.36 21.23 33.19
CA THR A 46 -2.85 22.51 33.72
C THR A 46 -2.17 23.34 32.62
N PRO A 47 -2.01 24.67 32.76
CA PRO A 47 -1.31 25.50 31.76
C PRO A 47 0.11 25.03 31.42
N GLU A 48 0.79 24.34 32.35
CA GLU A 48 2.11 23.72 32.15
C GLU A 48 2.09 22.43 31.32
N ALA A 49 0.90 21.88 31.07
CA ALA A 49 0.71 20.54 30.52
C ALA A 49 0.82 20.42 28.99
N ASN A 50 1.09 21.50 28.27
CA ASN A 50 1.25 21.46 26.81
C ASN A 50 2.62 21.94 26.33
N SER A 51 3.65 21.96 27.19
CA SER A 51 5.00 22.41 26.81
C SER A 51 5.73 21.42 25.88
N CYS A 52 6.83 21.86 25.26
CA CYS A 52 7.71 21.00 24.48
C CYS A 52 8.17 19.76 25.28
N ALA A 53 8.40 19.94 26.59
CA ALA A 53 8.87 18.90 27.48
C ALA A 53 7.82 17.81 27.75
N ILE A 54 6.52 18.10 27.58
CA ILE A 54 5.46 17.09 27.72
C ILE A 54 5.52 16.07 26.60
N CYS A 55 5.85 16.50 25.37
CA CYS A 55 5.96 15.60 24.24
C CYS A 55 7.33 14.94 24.13
N HIS A 56 8.40 15.69 24.39
CA HIS A 56 9.78 15.24 24.15
C HIS A 56 10.53 14.79 25.41
N GLY A 57 10.06 15.17 26.61
CA GLY A 57 10.80 15.04 27.87
C GLY A 57 11.61 16.30 28.21
N SER A 58 12.16 16.35 29.43
CA SER A 58 12.98 17.47 29.93
C SER A 58 14.48 17.27 29.73
N ASN A 59 14.95 16.04 29.57
CA ASN A 59 16.37 15.74 29.45
C ASN A 59 16.87 15.91 28.00
N HIS A 60 17.59 16.99 27.72
CA HIS A 60 18.01 17.32 26.35
C HIS A 60 19.02 16.33 25.75
N THR A 61 19.80 15.65 26.60
CA THR A 61 20.69 14.57 26.16
C THR A 61 19.87 13.42 25.58
N GLU A 62 18.78 13.06 26.25
CA GLU A 62 17.88 11.98 25.82
C GLU A 62 17.10 12.34 24.57
N ILE A 63 16.55 13.55 24.52
CA ILE A 63 15.85 14.08 23.34
C ILE A 63 16.75 14.00 22.10
N THR A 64 18.01 14.40 22.25
CA THR A 64 18.99 14.37 21.15
C THR A 64 19.31 12.94 20.74
N HIS A 65 19.50 12.04 21.70
CA HIS A 65 19.79 10.62 21.45
C HIS A 65 18.68 9.94 20.62
N VAL A 66 17.42 10.20 20.94
CA VAL A 66 16.26 9.67 20.19
C VAL A 66 15.83 10.57 19.03
N LYS A 67 16.63 11.57 18.66
CA LYS A 67 16.36 12.54 17.58
C LYS A 67 14.98 13.20 17.65
N GLY A 68 14.53 13.50 18.87
CA GLY A 68 13.22 14.13 19.11
C GLY A 68 12.02 13.21 18.88
N ARG A 69 12.19 11.88 18.86
CA ARG A 69 11.09 10.90 18.77
C ARG A 69 10.00 11.23 19.79
N VAL A 70 8.75 11.22 19.32
CA VAL A 70 7.53 11.23 20.13
C VAL A 70 6.73 10.01 19.70
N SER A 71 6.43 9.09 20.62
CA SER A 71 5.60 7.92 20.29
C SER A 71 4.10 8.29 20.27
N GLU A 72 3.30 7.48 19.58
CA GLU A 72 1.84 7.63 19.54
C GLU A 72 1.21 7.52 20.95
N LYS A 73 1.83 6.77 21.88
CA LYS A 73 1.38 6.65 23.29
C LYS A 73 1.44 7.98 24.04
N ILE A 74 2.35 8.88 23.68
CA ILE A 74 2.40 10.23 24.26
C ILE A 74 1.15 11.02 23.87
N CYS A 75 0.69 10.87 22.63
CA CYS A 75 -0.56 11.46 22.17
C CYS A 75 -1.77 10.82 22.87
N ALA A 76 -1.73 9.50 23.05
CA ALA A 76 -2.78 8.70 23.68
C ALA A 76 -3.11 9.11 25.13
N ALA A 77 -2.13 9.65 25.86
CA ALA A 77 -2.34 10.14 27.22
C ALA A 77 -3.44 11.22 27.31
N CYS A 78 -3.61 12.01 26.25
CA CYS A 78 -4.67 13.02 26.14
C CYS A 78 -5.79 12.61 25.16
N HIS A 79 -5.44 11.84 24.12
CA HIS A 79 -6.32 11.50 23.00
C HIS A 79 -6.60 10.00 22.93
N ALA A 80 -7.01 9.40 24.05
CA ALA A 80 -7.15 7.94 24.18
C ALA A 80 -8.14 7.33 23.17
N GLU A 81 -9.28 7.98 22.91
CA GLU A 81 -10.26 7.51 21.93
C GLU A 81 -9.69 7.50 20.51
N ILE A 82 -9.01 8.58 20.10
CA ILE A 82 -8.36 8.68 18.79
C ILE A 82 -7.26 7.62 18.65
N TYR A 83 -6.43 7.45 19.68
CA TYR A 83 -5.41 6.41 19.70
C TYR A 83 -6.02 5.02 19.56
N LYS A 84 -7.14 4.77 20.26
CA LYS A 84 -7.86 3.51 20.14
C LYS A 84 -8.32 3.28 18.71
N GLU A 85 -9.05 4.24 18.15
CA GLU A 85 -9.61 4.16 16.81
C GLU A 85 -8.54 3.98 15.72
N HIS A 86 -7.47 4.77 15.76
CA HIS A 86 -6.44 4.84 14.73
C HIS A 86 -5.41 3.71 14.85
N VAL A 87 -4.88 3.51 16.06
CA VAL A 87 -3.73 2.64 16.32
C VAL A 87 -4.16 1.24 16.78
N THR A 88 -4.87 1.13 17.90
CA THR A 88 -5.14 -0.20 18.48
C THR A 88 -6.21 -0.98 17.72
N ASP A 89 -7.22 -0.29 17.18
CA ASP A 89 -8.26 -0.87 16.32
C ASP A 89 -7.79 -1.00 14.87
N LEU A 90 -6.54 -0.62 14.56
CA LEU A 90 -5.99 -0.57 13.21
C LEU A 90 -6.88 0.24 12.24
N GLY A 91 -7.43 1.37 12.71
CA GLY A 91 -8.36 2.20 11.95
C GLY A 91 -7.85 2.69 10.60
N HIS A 92 -6.53 2.83 10.46
CA HIS A 92 -5.86 3.23 9.22
C HIS A 92 -5.26 2.04 8.44
N SER A 93 -5.64 0.81 8.80
CA SER A 93 -5.19 -0.40 8.14
C SER A 93 -6.35 -1.37 7.97
N TYR A 94 -6.84 -1.59 6.75
CA TYR A 94 -7.83 -2.63 6.47
C TYR A 94 -7.30 -4.01 6.92
N GLY A 95 -8.10 -4.94 7.44
CA GLY A 95 -7.60 -6.26 7.91
C GLY A 95 -8.56 -7.44 7.66
N PRO A 96 -8.06 -8.69 7.75
CA PRO A 96 -6.67 -9.10 7.53
C PRO A 96 -6.35 -9.06 6.02
N GLY A 97 -5.24 -8.40 5.66
CA GLY A 97 -4.69 -8.50 4.31
C GLY A 97 -4.16 -9.93 4.01
N PRO A 98 -3.62 -10.17 2.81
CA PRO A 98 -3.04 -11.46 2.46
C PRO A 98 -2.03 -11.92 3.53
N ALA A 99 -2.03 -13.22 3.85
CA ALA A 99 -1.12 -13.85 4.82
C ALA A 99 -1.20 -13.34 6.28
N ASN A 100 -2.25 -12.62 6.67
CA ASN A 100 -2.50 -12.21 8.07
C ASN A 100 -1.32 -11.44 8.71
N ILE A 101 -0.61 -10.64 7.90
CA ILE A 101 0.68 -10.04 8.26
C ILE A 101 0.57 -8.98 9.38
N GLY A 102 -0.62 -8.42 9.63
CA GLY A 102 -0.88 -7.43 10.68
C GLY A 102 -1.32 -6.06 10.13
N GLY A 103 -0.96 -5.02 10.88
CA GLY A 103 -1.25 -3.60 10.58
C GLY A 103 -0.35 -2.99 9.50
N ASN A 104 -0.41 -1.67 9.32
CA ASN A 104 0.29 -0.98 8.23
C ASN A 104 1.82 -1.15 8.29
N TRP A 105 2.42 -0.97 9.47
CA TRP A 105 3.87 -1.12 9.64
C TRP A 105 4.33 -2.55 9.39
N ASP A 106 3.59 -3.52 9.89
CA ASP A 106 3.86 -4.94 9.66
C ASP A 106 3.82 -5.29 8.17
N ARG A 107 2.86 -4.75 7.40
CA ARG A 107 2.76 -4.96 5.95
C ARG A 107 3.90 -4.34 5.16
N ASN A 108 4.60 -3.38 5.75
CA ASN A 108 5.83 -2.86 5.18
C ASN A 108 6.99 -3.82 5.45
N ILE A 109 7.28 -4.11 6.72
CA ILE A 109 8.57 -4.75 7.07
C ILE A 109 8.55 -6.28 7.04
N LYS A 110 7.37 -6.93 7.13
CA LYS A 110 7.25 -8.40 7.20
C LYS A 110 7.01 -9.05 5.83
N VAL A 111 6.79 -8.27 4.77
CA VAL A 111 6.63 -8.86 3.44
C VAL A 111 7.97 -9.42 2.94
N PRO A 112 7.98 -10.59 2.27
CA PRO A 112 9.24 -11.26 1.91
C PRO A 112 10.22 -10.40 1.11
N HIS A 113 9.71 -9.54 0.23
CA HIS A 113 10.52 -8.71 -0.66
C HIS A 113 11.15 -7.49 0.03
N TYR A 114 10.65 -7.06 1.20
CA TYR A 114 11.22 -5.92 1.95
C TYR A 114 12.66 -6.21 2.38
N ALA A 115 12.92 -7.45 2.81
CA ALA A 115 14.25 -7.86 3.24
C ALA A 115 15.28 -7.83 2.11
N GLN A 116 14.83 -7.92 0.85
CA GLN A 116 15.71 -7.94 -0.33
C GLN A 116 16.11 -6.56 -0.83
N MET A 117 15.38 -5.52 -0.45
CA MET A 117 15.67 -4.17 -0.92
C MET A 117 16.77 -3.50 -0.09
N PRO A 118 17.60 -2.64 -0.71
CA PRO A 118 18.55 -1.81 0.03
C PRO A 118 17.84 -1.03 1.14
N ARG A 119 18.38 -1.10 2.37
CA ARG A 119 17.73 -0.50 3.55
C ARG A 119 17.43 0.98 3.37
N LYS A 120 18.35 1.72 2.73
CA LYS A 120 18.16 3.16 2.52
C LYS A 120 17.15 3.50 1.44
N VAL A 121 16.90 2.60 0.50
CA VAL A 121 15.80 2.74 -0.48
C VAL A 121 14.46 2.59 0.24
N MET A 122 14.33 1.57 1.10
CA MET A 122 13.09 1.36 1.87
C MET A 122 12.84 2.49 2.88
N GLU A 123 13.89 2.95 3.57
CA GLU A 123 13.80 4.06 4.52
C GLU A 123 13.28 5.36 3.89
N MET A 124 13.67 5.62 2.64
CA MET A 124 13.29 6.86 1.95
C MET A 124 11.97 6.72 1.19
N GLY A 125 11.62 5.52 0.74
CA GLY A 125 10.44 5.27 -0.10
C GLY A 125 9.23 4.72 0.66
N CYS A 126 9.39 3.57 1.32
CA CYS A 126 8.27 2.82 1.89
C CYS A 126 8.00 3.21 3.34
N ASP A 127 9.05 3.31 4.15
CA ASP A 127 8.93 3.48 5.60
C ASP A 127 8.14 4.75 6.00
N PRO A 128 8.35 5.93 5.38
CA PRO A 128 7.61 7.12 5.76
C PRO A 128 6.11 7.00 5.47
N CYS A 129 5.74 6.28 4.40
CA CYS A 129 4.34 6.04 4.04
C CYS A 129 3.67 4.98 4.93
N HIS A 130 4.44 4.03 5.47
CA HIS A 130 3.87 2.93 6.25
C HIS A 130 3.97 3.11 7.77
N ALA A 131 4.74 4.08 8.27
CA ALA A 131 4.90 4.38 9.70
C ALA A 131 3.68 5.07 10.35
N GLN A 132 2.48 4.91 9.77
CA GLN A 132 1.29 5.72 10.05
C GLN A 132 0.40 5.23 11.18
N ALA A 133 0.54 3.97 11.59
CA ALA A 133 -0.22 3.44 12.72
C ALA A 133 0.56 2.28 13.35
N GLY A 134 0.86 2.39 14.64
CA GLY A 134 1.42 1.31 15.44
C GLY A 134 2.90 1.05 15.18
N ALA A 135 3.63 1.98 14.53
CA ALA A 135 5.04 1.80 14.15
C ALA A 135 6.03 2.25 15.23
N THR A 136 5.56 2.88 16.32
CA THR A 136 6.42 3.64 17.24
C THR A 136 6.80 2.91 18.52
N ASP A 137 6.03 1.92 18.96
CA ASP A 137 6.20 1.29 20.27
C ASP A 137 6.45 -0.21 20.13
N GLU A 138 6.27 -0.96 21.22
CA GLU A 138 6.37 -2.41 21.21
C GLU A 138 5.48 -3.01 20.10
N PRO A 139 5.99 -3.98 19.33
CA PRO A 139 7.25 -4.70 19.55
C PRO A 139 8.51 -4.07 18.92
N TYR A 140 8.45 -2.89 18.29
CA TYR A 140 9.54 -2.38 17.44
C TYR A 140 10.58 -1.54 18.18
N TRP A 141 10.28 -1.04 19.38
CA TRP A 141 11.15 -0.15 20.16
C TRP A 141 11.79 -0.87 21.35
N ASP A 142 13.12 -0.79 21.47
CA ASP A 142 13.85 -1.26 22.65
C ASP A 142 14.07 -0.09 23.62
N PRO A 143 13.42 -0.08 24.80
CA PRO A 143 13.51 1.03 25.74
C PRO A 143 14.90 1.17 26.39
N ALA A 144 15.65 0.07 26.50
CA ALA A 144 16.99 0.10 27.09
C ALA A 144 18.01 0.68 26.10
N LYS A 145 17.93 0.29 24.83
CA LYS A 145 18.81 0.80 23.77
C LYS A 145 18.35 2.13 23.19
N LYS A 146 17.10 2.52 23.41
CA LYS A 146 16.46 3.74 22.89
C LYS A 146 16.55 3.83 21.37
N GLN A 147 16.26 2.71 20.71
CA GLN A 147 16.25 2.61 19.24
C GLN A 147 15.22 1.59 18.76
N TYR A 148 14.86 1.69 17.48
CA TYR A 148 14.08 0.66 16.81
C TYR A 148 14.94 -0.57 16.51
N THR A 149 14.36 -1.76 16.63
CA THR A 149 15.08 -3.05 16.49
C THR A 149 14.61 -3.90 15.31
N ASP A 150 13.69 -3.37 14.50
CA ASP A 150 13.22 -4.05 13.29
C ASP A 150 14.15 -3.84 12.09
N LEU A 151 13.73 -4.33 10.91
CA LEU A 151 14.51 -4.25 9.67
C LEU A 151 14.56 -2.86 9.04
N SER A 152 13.81 -1.88 9.56
CA SER A 152 13.78 -0.52 9.02
C SER A 152 14.87 0.33 9.66
N SER A 153 15.52 1.17 8.85
CA SER A 153 16.45 2.19 9.32
C SER A 153 15.79 3.55 9.57
N LEU A 154 14.46 3.65 9.44
CA LEU A 154 13.71 4.88 9.73
C LEU A 154 13.73 5.16 11.24
N THR A 155 14.54 6.14 11.63
CA THR A 155 14.76 6.48 13.05
C THR A 155 13.67 7.33 13.69
N TYR A 156 12.82 7.98 12.89
CA TYR A 156 11.72 8.81 13.38
C TYR A 156 10.39 8.31 12.82
N ARG A 157 9.51 7.86 13.71
CA ARG A 157 8.20 7.28 13.39
C ARG A 157 7.17 7.89 14.33
N ASN A 158 6.05 8.34 13.78
CA ASN A 158 4.84 8.75 14.49
C ASN A 158 3.73 8.95 13.45
N GLY A 159 2.65 8.18 13.55
CA GLY A 159 1.53 8.29 12.62
C GLY A 159 0.59 9.45 12.89
N CYS A 160 0.50 9.89 14.14
CA CYS A 160 -0.35 11.01 14.57
C CYS A 160 0.09 12.38 14.02
N ILE A 161 1.14 12.46 13.21
CA ILE A 161 1.63 13.73 12.64
C ILE A 161 1.64 13.74 11.12
N ALA A 162 1.04 12.73 10.49
CA ALA A 162 1.05 12.63 9.04
C ALA A 162 -0.07 13.42 8.37
N CYS A 163 -1.24 13.52 9.01
CA CYS A 163 -2.38 14.26 8.46
C CYS A 163 -2.45 15.70 9.02
N HIS A 164 -2.21 15.88 10.32
CA HIS A 164 -2.11 17.20 10.96
C HIS A 164 -0.67 17.39 11.43
N THR A 165 0.14 18.02 10.57
CA THR A 165 1.59 17.96 10.70
C THR A 165 2.12 18.69 11.93
N ARG A 166 3.22 18.16 12.45
CA ARG A 166 4.00 18.84 13.49
C ARG A 166 4.57 20.17 12.93
N HIS A 167 4.71 21.23 13.71
CA HIS A 167 4.30 21.39 15.11
C HIS A 167 3.01 22.21 15.26
N ARG A 168 2.23 22.37 14.19
CA ARG A 168 0.96 23.10 14.20
C ARG A 168 -0.20 22.23 14.68
N PHE A 169 -0.20 20.95 14.31
CA PHE A 169 -1.22 19.97 14.66
C PHE A 169 -2.65 20.47 14.37
N ASP A 170 -2.84 21.11 13.21
CA ASP A 170 -4.09 21.77 12.86
C ASP A 170 -5.12 20.77 12.30
N PRO A 171 -6.29 20.57 12.95
CA PRO A 171 -7.33 19.74 12.39
C PRO A 171 -7.87 20.27 11.04
N ALA A 172 -7.78 21.58 10.78
CA ALA A 172 -8.16 22.16 9.50
C ALA A 172 -7.27 21.69 8.36
N GLU A 173 -5.98 21.44 8.63
CA GLU A 173 -5.03 20.85 7.67
C GLU A 173 -5.42 19.40 7.37
N ALA A 174 -5.65 18.59 8.40
CA ALA A 174 -5.99 17.17 8.25
C ALA A 174 -7.33 16.89 7.54
N ARG A 175 -8.26 17.85 7.53
CA ARG A 175 -9.56 17.72 6.84
C ARG A 175 -9.46 17.90 5.33
N ARG A 176 -8.39 18.53 4.86
CA ARG A 176 -8.14 18.81 3.45
C ARG A 176 -7.61 17.57 2.72
N ALA A 177 -7.87 17.49 1.42
CA ALA A 177 -7.52 16.32 0.63
C ALA A 177 -5.98 16.15 0.47
N GLU A 178 -5.22 17.24 0.52
CA GLU A 178 -3.76 17.25 0.40
C GLU A 178 -3.08 16.56 1.59
N ALA A 179 -3.73 16.47 2.75
CA ALA A 179 -3.19 15.73 3.90
C ALA A 179 -3.02 14.22 3.60
N CYS A 180 -3.77 13.68 2.64
CA CYS A 180 -3.70 12.28 2.25
C CYS A 180 -2.76 12.04 1.06
N MET A 181 -2.53 13.06 0.21
CA MET A 181 -1.97 12.86 -1.13
C MET A 181 -0.54 12.33 -1.12
N THR A 182 0.26 12.69 -0.13
CA THR A 182 1.68 12.26 -0.02
C THR A 182 1.83 10.74 -0.02
N CYS A 183 0.86 10.01 0.52
CA CYS A 183 0.91 8.55 0.62
C CYS A 183 -0.11 7.86 -0.29
N HIS A 184 -1.30 8.45 -0.47
CA HIS A 184 -2.39 7.88 -1.26
C HIS A 184 -2.37 8.33 -2.72
N MET A 185 -1.22 8.16 -3.37
CA MET A 185 -0.97 8.52 -4.78
C MET A 185 -0.14 7.44 -5.48
N GLY A 186 0.19 7.64 -6.76
CA GLY A 186 1.14 6.80 -7.46
C GLY A 186 0.49 5.59 -8.15
N PRO A 187 1.31 4.65 -8.65
CA PRO A 187 0.88 3.69 -9.66
C PRO A 187 -0.02 2.56 -9.13
N ASP A 188 0.14 2.16 -7.88
CA ASP A 188 -0.60 1.05 -7.24
C ASP A 188 -1.85 1.50 -6.49
N HIS A 189 -1.93 2.77 -6.12
CA HIS A 189 -3.10 3.32 -5.46
C HIS A 189 -3.26 4.82 -5.76
N PRO A 190 -3.66 5.20 -7.00
CA PRO A 190 -3.78 6.60 -7.42
C PRO A 190 -5.04 7.28 -6.85
N ASN A 191 -5.21 7.26 -5.52
CA ASN A 191 -6.45 7.76 -4.91
C ASN A 191 -6.52 9.29 -5.05
N TRP A 192 -5.42 10.01 -4.84
CA TRP A 192 -5.33 11.46 -5.05
C TRP A 192 -5.60 11.84 -6.50
N GLU A 193 -4.97 11.17 -7.46
CA GLU A 193 -5.11 11.48 -8.87
C GLU A 193 -6.52 11.16 -9.36
N SER A 194 -7.09 10.03 -8.93
CA SER A 194 -8.49 9.68 -9.24
C SER A 194 -9.46 10.67 -8.57
N TYR A 195 -9.24 11.07 -7.32
CA TYR A 195 -10.09 12.04 -6.66
C TYR A 195 -10.00 13.42 -7.31
N SER A 196 -8.79 13.96 -7.48
CA SER A 196 -8.55 15.32 -7.97
C SER A 196 -9.02 15.53 -9.41
N THR A 197 -9.04 14.47 -10.23
CA THR A 197 -9.57 14.49 -11.60
C THR A 197 -11.07 14.17 -11.71
N SER A 198 -11.72 13.81 -10.60
CA SER A 198 -13.18 13.61 -10.54
C SER A 198 -13.95 14.94 -10.44
N LYS A 199 -15.28 14.88 -10.55
CA LYS A 199 -16.11 16.06 -10.26
C LYS A 199 -16.09 16.47 -8.78
N HIS A 200 -15.94 15.52 -7.85
CA HIS A 200 -15.76 15.85 -6.44
C HIS A 200 -14.46 16.66 -6.22
N GLY A 201 -13.36 16.19 -6.80
CA GLY A 201 -12.07 16.88 -6.74
C GLY A 201 -12.07 18.22 -7.46
N ALA A 202 -12.71 18.32 -8.62
CA ALA A 202 -12.83 19.58 -9.35
C ALA A 202 -13.56 20.66 -8.52
N VAL A 203 -14.69 20.32 -7.89
CA VAL A 203 -15.40 21.26 -7.00
C VAL A 203 -14.52 21.60 -5.80
N TYR A 204 -13.87 20.61 -5.18
CA TYR A 204 -12.92 20.86 -4.08
C TYR A 204 -11.81 21.84 -4.45
N LEU A 205 -11.17 21.70 -5.61
CA LEU A 205 -10.09 22.58 -6.05
C LEU A 205 -10.56 24.01 -6.34
N THR A 206 -11.81 24.17 -6.80
CA THR A 206 -12.39 25.49 -7.13
C THR A 206 -13.01 26.22 -5.92
N ASP A 207 -13.67 25.49 -5.03
CA ASP A 207 -14.45 26.08 -3.93
C ASP A 207 -13.86 25.80 -2.55
N GLY A 208 -13.00 24.78 -2.41
CA GLY A 208 -12.49 24.33 -1.11
C GLY A 208 -11.76 25.41 -0.33
N GLN A 209 -11.12 26.39 -0.99
CA GLN A 209 -10.49 27.52 -0.30
C GLN A 209 -11.50 28.41 0.46
N LYS A 210 -12.77 28.43 0.04
CA LYS A 210 -13.85 29.24 0.63
C LYS A 210 -14.56 28.53 1.79
N TRP A 211 -14.33 27.23 1.97
CA TRP A 211 -15.00 26.47 3.02
C TRP A 211 -14.43 26.81 4.40
N ASP A 212 -15.28 26.67 5.43
CA ASP A 212 -14.87 26.83 6.82
C ASP A 212 -14.24 25.53 7.35
N TRP A 213 -12.92 25.44 7.21
CA TRP A 213 -12.14 24.29 7.67
C TRP A 213 -11.97 24.21 9.19
N SER A 214 -12.40 25.23 9.94
CA SER A 214 -12.34 25.20 11.40
C SER A 214 -13.40 24.26 11.99
N LYS A 215 -14.53 24.08 11.29
CA LYS A 215 -15.63 23.21 11.69
C LYS A 215 -15.29 21.72 11.57
N SER A 216 -15.83 20.94 12.49
CA SER A 216 -15.79 19.47 12.39
C SER A 216 -16.53 19.00 11.15
N MET A 217 -16.08 17.91 10.52
CA MET A 217 -16.80 17.32 9.37
C MET A 217 -18.20 16.80 9.74
N ALA A 218 -18.50 16.64 11.03
CA ALA A 218 -19.87 16.37 11.52
C ALA A 218 -20.82 17.57 11.34
N GLU A 219 -20.29 18.79 11.30
CA GLU A 219 -21.03 20.06 11.28
C GLU A 219 -20.80 20.85 9.99
N ALA A 220 -19.70 20.56 9.28
CA ALA A 220 -19.33 21.25 8.06
C ALA A 220 -20.38 21.07 6.96
N ALA A 221 -20.51 22.10 6.13
CA ALA A 221 -21.40 22.13 4.97
C ALA A 221 -20.55 22.34 3.70
N TYR A 222 -19.83 21.30 3.30
CA TYR A 222 -19.06 21.31 2.06
C TYR A 222 -19.99 20.99 0.88
N ASN A 223 -19.80 21.67 -0.25
CA ASN A 223 -20.55 21.38 -1.49
C ASN A 223 -19.90 20.27 -2.34
N ALA A 224 -18.79 19.70 -1.88
CA ALA A 224 -18.21 18.45 -2.39
C ALA A 224 -17.49 17.71 -1.25
N PRO A 225 -17.35 16.36 -1.33
CA PRO A 225 -16.62 15.63 -0.31
C PRO A 225 -15.10 15.77 -0.47
N THR A 226 -14.36 15.61 0.63
CA THR A 226 -12.91 15.35 0.65
C THR A 226 -12.61 13.89 0.99
N CYS A 227 -11.34 13.49 0.88
CA CYS A 227 -10.84 12.20 1.34
C CYS A 227 -11.29 11.91 2.79
N ALA A 228 -10.99 12.84 3.70
CA ALA A 228 -11.34 12.72 5.11
C ALA A 228 -12.87 12.69 5.31
N TYR A 229 -13.64 13.47 4.54
CA TYR A 229 -15.10 13.47 4.64
C TYR A 229 -15.68 12.09 4.30
N CYS A 230 -15.31 11.49 3.16
CA CYS A 230 -15.83 10.17 2.78
C CYS A 230 -15.37 9.05 3.73
N HIS A 231 -14.10 9.06 4.12
CA HIS A 231 -13.53 7.93 4.86
C HIS A 231 -13.75 8.01 6.37
N MET A 232 -13.83 9.20 6.96
CA MET A 232 -13.89 9.38 8.42
C MET A 232 -15.29 9.76 8.94
N VAL A 233 -16.19 10.25 8.09
CA VAL A 233 -17.57 10.56 8.49
C VAL A 233 -18.41 9.27 8.56
N TYR A 234 -19.25 9.23 9.59
CA TYR A 234 -20.29 8.23 9.79
C TYR A 234 -21.63 8.93 10.01
N VAL A 235 -22.71 8.28 9.59
CA VAL A 235 -24.07 8.81 9.70
C VAL A 235 -24.89 7.74 10.40
N ASP A 236 -25.52 8.10 11.52
CA ASP A 236 -26.40 7.17 12.22
C ASP A 236 -27.78 7.08 11.56
N LYS A 237 -28.66 6.25 12.12
CA LYS A 237 -30.03 6.04 11.62
C LYS A 237 -30.90 7.30 11.65
N ASP A 238 -30.55 8.28 12.48
CA ASP A 238 -31.31 9.52 12.68
C ASP A 238 -30.72 10.66 11.82
N GLY A 239 -29.76 10.34 10.95
CA GLY A 239 -29.09 11.29 10.06
C GLY A 239 -28.02 12.14 10.73
N LYS A 240 -27.69 11.86 12.00
CA LYS A 240 -26.67 12.61 12.73
C LYS A 240 -25.28 12.14 12.30
N ARG A 241 -24.42 13.11 11.95
CA ARG A 241 -23.04 12.87 11.54
C ARG A 241 -22.12 12.77 12.75
N SER A 242 -21.16 11.86 12.66
CA SER A 242 -20.01 11.73 13.57
C SER A 242 -18.72 11.53 12.77
N VAL A 243 -17.58 11.67 13.43
CA VAL A 243 -16.25 11.50 12.82
C VAL A 243 -15.45 10.53 13.67
N SER A 244 -14.75 9.60 13.02
CA SER A 244 -13.90 8.59 13.68
C SER A 244 -12.56 8.47 12.94
N HIS A 245 -11.48 8.19 13.68
CA HIS A 245 -10.17 7.82 13.10
C HIS A 245 -10.09 6.34 12.74
N ASN A 246 -11.22 5.63 12.78
CA ASN A 246 -11.34 4.30 12.20
C ASN A 246 -11.99 4.40 10.82
N MET A 247 -11.19 4.25 9.77
CA MET A 247 -11.63 4.32 8.36
C MET A 247 -12.00 2.94 7.80
N THR A 248 -11.80 1.84 8.55
CA THR A 248 -11.93 0.48 8.02
C THR A 248 -13.37 -0.04 7.97
N LYS A 249 -14.29 0.56 8.73
CA LYS A 249 -15.69 0.09 8.85
C LYS A 249 -16.51 0.25 7.56
N LYS A 250 -15.97 0.88 6.52
CA LYS A 250 -16.61 1.03 5.19
C LYS A 250 -15.85 0.34 4.06
N ILE A 251 -14.74 -0.36 4.36
CA ILE A 251 -13.86 -0.96 3.35
C ILE A 251 -14.36 -2.35 2.93
N ILE A 252 -14.72 -2.51 1.66
CA ILE A 252 -15.12 -3.79 1.07
C ILE A 252 -13.96 -4.41 0.29
N TRP A 253 -13.46 -3.71 -0.73
CA TRP A 253 -12.48 -4.24 -1.67
C TRP A 253 -11.01 -4.15 -1.20
N GLY A 254 -10.74 -3.49 -0.07
CA GLY A 254 -9.37 -3.29 0.43
C GLY A 254 -8.48 -2.64 -0.63
N MET A 255 -7.27 -3.18 -0.81
CA MET A 255 -6.34 -2.75 -1.86
C MET A 255 -6.79 -3.15 -3.27
N GLY A 256 -7.60 -4.22 -3.43
CA GLY A 256 -8.09 -4.65 -4.73
C GLY A 256 -7.29 -5.79 -5.40
N ILE A 257 -6.38 -6.45 -4.66
CA ILE A 257 -5.44 -7.47 -5.17
C ILE A 257 -5.96 -8.93 -5.11
N GLN A 258 -7.23 -9.13 -4.74
CA GLN A 258 -7.91 -10.44 -4.73
C GLN A 258 -7.65 -11.29 -5.99
N PRO A 259 -7.75 -10.77 -7.23
CA PRO A 259 -7.54 -11.59 -8.42
C PRO A 259 -6.11 -12.14 -8.55
N ALA A 260 -5.11 -11.47 -7.99
CA ALA A 260 -3.73 -11.99 -7.98
C ALA A 260 -3.57 -13.22 -7.06
N LEU A 261 -4.51 -13.39 -6.12
CA LEU A 261 -4.66 -14.58 -5.28
C LEU A 261 -5.56 -15.66 -5.93
N GLY A 262 -6.00 -15.45 -7.17
CA GLY A 262 -6.92 -16.35 -7.87
C GLY A 262 -8.39 -16.21 -7.45
N GLN A 263 -8.75 -15.13 -6.74
CA GLN A 263 -10.12 -14.89 -6.28
C GLN A 263 -10.88 -14.02 -7.28
N LEU A 264 -11.93 -14.57 -7.89
CA LEU A 264 -12.88 -13.85 -8.73
C LEU A 264 -14.29 -14.07 -8.19
N GLU A 265 -14.62 -13.34 -7.13
CA GLU A 265 -15.91 -13.41 -6.46
C GLU A 265 -16.45 -12.02 -6.14
N ASP A 266 -17.76 -11.87 -6.23
CA ASP A 266 -18.45 -10.67 -5.79
C ASP A 266 -18.60 -10.68 -4.26
N ILE A 267 -17.53 -10.24 -3.57
CA ILE A 267 -17.51 -10.18 -2.11
C ILE A 267 -18.50 -9.15 -1.53
N THR A 268 -19.07 -8.26 -2.35
CA THR A 268 -20.03 -7.24 -1.87
C THR A 268 -21.30 -7.87 -1.30
N ARG A 269 -21.60 -9.11 -1.72
CA ARG A 269 -22.81 -9.85 -1.37
C ARG A 269 -22.78 -10.44 0.03
N THR A 270 -21.64 -10.49 0.72
CA THR A 270 -21.60 -11.03 2.08
C THR A 270 -22.41 -10.15 3.05
N PRO A 271 -23.03 -10.71 4.11
CA PRO A 271 -23.77 -9.89 5.08
C PRO A 271 -22.94 -8.75 5.67
N GLU A 272 -21.66 -9.01 5.95
CA GLU A 272 -20.71 -8.02 6.44
C GLU A 272 -20.49 -6.89 5.41
N ASN A 273 -20.20 -7.23 4.16
CA ASN A 273 -19.91 -6.21 3.14
C ASN A 273 -21.16 -5.44 2.71
N ARG A 274 -22.36 -6.03 2.80
CA ARG A 274 -23.62 -5.29 2.66
C ARG A 274 -23.81 -4.27 3.78
N ALA A 275 -23.43 -4.61 5.01
CA ALA A 275 -23.46 -3.64 6.12
C ALA A 275 -22.46 -2.49 5.86
N LYS A 276 -21.23 -2.80 5.46
CA LYS A 276 -20.22 -1.79 5.08
C LYS A 276 -20.67 -0.91 3.91
N ARG A 277 -21.33 -1.50 2.90
CA ARG A 277 -21.93 -0.77 1.77
C ARG A 277 -22.98 0.22 2.27
N ASN A 278 -23.88 -0.21 3.16
CA ASN A 278 -24.89 0.67 3.72
C ASN A 278 -24.26 1.84 4.49
N GLU A 279 -23.19 1.62 5.25
CA GLU A 279 -22.45 2.71 5.90
C GLU A 279 -21.86 3.72 4.90
N MET A 280 -21.32 3.25 3.77
CA MET A 280 -20.84 4.15 2.70
C MET A 280 -22.00 4.91 2.03
N VAL A 281 -23.10 4.23 1.72
CA VAL A 281 -24.28 4.86 1.11
C VAL A 281 -24.78 6.01 1.97
N LYS A 282 -24.87 5.86 3.29
CA LYS A 282 -25.32 6.96 4.16
C LYS A 282 -24.45 8.21 4.07
N VAL A 283 -23.14 8.08 3.80
CA VAL A 283 -22.27 9.23 3.54
C VAL A 283 -22.67 9.91 2.23
N CYS A 284 -22.93 9.14 1.17
CA CYS A 284 -23.42 9.66 -0.11
C CYS A 284 -24.76 10.40 0.05
N LEU A 285 -25.63 9.93 0.95
CA LEU A 285 -26.95 10.54 1.23
C LEU A 285 -26.87 11.94 1.83
N THR A 286 -25.68 12.38 2.27
CA THR A 286 -25.50 13.78 2.69
C THR A 286 -25.65 14.78 1.54
N CYS A 287 -25.55 14.31 0.28
CA CYS A 287 -25.67 15.14 -0.92
C CYS A 287 -26.54 14.53 -2.05
N HIS A 288 -26.64 13.20 -2.13
CA HIS A 288 -27.27 12.49 -3.25
C HIS A 288 -28.46 11.64 -2.82
N SER A 289 -29.39 11.40 -3.74
CA SER A 289 -30.43 10.40 -3.55
C SER A 289 -29.84 9.00 -3.41
N GLU A 290 -30.50 8.12 -2.65
CA GLU A 290 -30.06 6.73 -2.47
C GLU A 290 -29.95 5.94 -3.78
N VAL A 291 -30.91 6.10 -4.68
CA VAL A 291 -30.91 5.44 -6.00
C VAL A 291 -29.62 5.75 -6.75
N LYS A 292 -29.28 7.05 -6.87
CA LYS A 292 -28.03 7.49 -7.52
C LYS A 292 -26.78 6.90 -6.88
N ALA A 293 -26.73 6.88 -5.55
CA ALA A 293 -25.56 6.38 -4.82
C ALA A 293 -25.38 4.87 -4.98
N ARG A 294 -26.47 4.09 -4.89
CA ARG A 294 -26.44 2.64 -5.04
C ARG A 294 -26.10 2.22 -6.46
N GLU A 295 -26.80 2.76 -7.45
CA GLU A 295 -26.54 2.44 -8.87
C GLU A 295 -25.08 2.72 -9.25
N TYR A 296 -24.52 3.84 -8.79
CA TYR A 296 -23.12 4.15 -9.07
C TYR A 296 -22.16 3.13 -8.44
N LEU A 297 -22.35 2.80 -7.16
CA LEU A 297 -21.46 1.88 -6.45
C LEU A 297 -21.57 0.45 -7.00
N GLU A 298 -22.77 0.01 -7.39
CA GLU A 298 -22.98 -1.27 -8.09
C GLU A 298 -22.28 -1.30 -9.45
N GLY A 299 -22.34 -0.20 -10.21
CA GLY A 299 -21.56 -0.05 -11.45
C GLY A 299 -20.05 -0.12 -11.22
N ALA A 300 -19.55 0.52 -10.15
CA ALA A 300 -18.14 0.46 -9.78
C ALA A 300 -17.69 -0.95 -9.35
N ASP A 301 -18.55 -1.70 -8.66
CA ASP A 301 -18.29 -3.12 -8.32
C ASP A 301 -18.19 -3.97 -9.59
N ALA A 302 -19.13 -3.81 -10.52
CA ALA A 302 -19.12 -4.53 -11.79
C ALA A 302 -17.87 -4.20 -12.62
N HIS A 303 -17.50 -2.91 -12.70
CA HIS A 303 -16.27 -2.46 -13.36
C HIS A 303 -15.02 -3.13 -12.78
N LYS A 304 -14.92 -3.19 -11.45
CA LYS A 304 -13.80 -3.86 -10.77
C LYS A 304 -13.73 -5.35 -11.15
N LEU A 305 -14.87 -6.05 -11.08
CA LEU A 305 -14.93 -7.49 -11.40
C LEU A 305 -14.53 -7.79 -12.85
N MET A 306 -14.83 -6.89 -13.80
CA MET A 306 -14.39 -7.04 -15.19
C MET A 306 -12.87 -6.96 -15.33
N GLY A 307 -12.21 -6.04 -14.60
CA GLY A 307 -10.75 -5.95 -14.57
C GLY A 307 -10.11 -7.16 -13.88
N ASP A 308 -10.68 -7.57 -12.75
CA ASP A 308 -10.24 -8.75 -11.99
C ASP A 308 -10.30 -10.04 -12.83
N ALA A 309 -11.32 -10.21 -13.67
CA ALA A 309 -11.45 -11.38 -14.54
C ALA A 309 -10.26 -11.50 -15.52
N LEU A 310 -9.80 -10.38 -16.08
CA LEU A 310 -8.63 -10.35 -16.97
C LEU A 310 -7.34 -10.70 -16.22
N VAL A 311 -7.20 -10.22 -14.97
CA VAL A 311 -6.05 -10.56 -14.13
C VAL A 311 -6.02 -12.06 -13.83
N VAL A 312 -7.15 -12.67 -13.50
CA VAL A 312 -7.22 -14.13 -13.27
C VAL A 312 -6.89 -14.90 -14.54
N GLU A 313 -7.37 -14.48 -15.71
CA GLU A 313 -7.00 -15.11 -16.98
C GLU A 313 -5.49 -15.04 -17.26
N ALA A 314 -4.87 -13.88 -17.03
CA ALA A 314 -3.43 -13.70 -17.18
C ALA A 314 -2.66 -14.59 -16.19
N ARG A 315 -3.13 -14.68 -14.94
CA ARG A 315 -2.57 -15.56 -13.91
C ARG A 315 -2.57 -17.02 -14.35
N GLU A 316 -3.67 -17.51 -14.92
CA GLU A 316 -3.77 -18.89 -15.42
C GLU A 316 -2.87 -19.13 -16.65
N THR A 317 -2.64 -18.10 -17.47
CA THR A 317 -1.64 -18.17 -18.54
C THR A 317 -0.24 -18.43 -17.97
N LEU A 318 0.17 -17.68 -16.93
CA LEU A 318 1.45 -17.90 -16.25
C LEU A 318 1.51 -19.28 -15.60
N ARG A 319 0.44 -19.73 -14.93
CA ARG A 319 0.34 -21.08 -14.35
C ARG A 319 0.65 -22.16 -15.39
N GLY A 320 0.07 -22.05 -16.58
CA GLY A 320 0.35 -22.96 -17.70
C GLY A 320 1.83 -22.97 -18.10
N LEU A 321 2.44 -21.79 -18.23
CA LEU A 321 3.87 -21.68 -18.59
C LEU A 321 4.79 -22.31 -17.53
N TYR A 322 4.49 -22.14 -16.23
CA TYR A 322 5.24 -22.79 -15.15
C TYR A 322 5.07 -24.32 -15.19
N LYS A 323 3.83 -24.79 -15.34
CA LYS A 323 3.50 -26.23 -15.38
C LYS A 323 4.22 -26.94 -16.52
N ASP A 324 4.27 -26.30 -17.69
CA ASP A 324 4.95 -26.81 -18.87
C ASP A 324 6.48 -26.65 -18.81
N LYS A 325 7.01 -26.06 -17.73
CA LYS A 325 8.44 -25.73 -17.53
C LYS A 325 9.03 -24.86 -18.64
N ILE A 326 8.18 -24.04 -19.26
CA ILE A 326 8.59 -23.06 -20.27
C ILE A 326 9.22 -21.85 -19.59
N ILE A 327 8.64 -21.46 -18.44
CA ILE A 327 9.21 -20.51 -17.51
C ILE A 327 9.48 -21.23 -16.18
N GLU A 328 10.47 -20.76 -15.44
CA GLU A 328 10.79 -21.30 -14.13
C GLU A 328 11.15 -20.16 -13.18
N PRO A 329 10.92 -20.31 -11.86
CA PRO A 329 11.40 -19.36 -10.87
C PRO A 329 12.93 -19.39 -10.83
N ARG A 330 13.56 -18.62 -11.72
CA ARG A 330 15.00 -18.47 -11.87
C ARG A 330 15.35 -17.00 -11.97
N ARG A 331 16.46 -16.63 -11.33
CA ARG A 331 17.11 -15.34 -11.54
C ARG A 331 18.21 -15.56 -12.57
N ARG A 332 18.11 -14.94 -13.75
CA ARG A 332 19.19 -15.01 -14.75
C ARG A 332 20.44 -14.30 -14.22
N ALA A 333 20.25 -13.18 -13.54
CA ALA A 333 21.20 -12.48 -12.68
C ALA A 333 20.39 -11.59 -11.70
N LEU A 334 20.97 -11.27 -10.54
CA LEU A 334 20.40 -10.29 -9.61
C LEU A 334 20.74 -8.88 -10.08
N SER A 335 19.76 -7.97 -10.06
CA SER A 335 20.02 -6.54 -10.24
C SER A 335 20.94 -6.02 -9.14
N ALA A 336 21.82 -5.07 -9.48
CA ALA A 336 22.76 -4.51 -8.53
C ALA A 336 22.02 -3.88 -7.33
N GLY A 337 22.49 -4.20 -6.12
CA GLY A 337 21.89 -3.71 -4.87
C GLY A 337 20.72 -4.55 -4.33
N ILE A 338 20.13 -5.45 -5.12
CA ILE A 338 19.12 -6.39 -4.60
C ILE A 338 19.82 -7.49 -3.80
N LEU A 339 19.42 -7.65 -2.54
CA LEU A 339 19.93 -8.68 -1.65
C LEU A 339 19.35 -10.06 -2.01
N PRO A 340 20.08 -11.15 -1.71
CA PRO A 340 19.57 -12.51 -1.89
C PRO A 340 18.23 -12.72 -1.17
N GLY A 341 17.37 -13.55 -1.73
CA GLY A 341 16.07 -13.84 -1.14
C GLY A 341 15.24 -14.84 -1.95
N PRO A 342 13.96 -15.01 -1.60
CA PRO A 342 13.07 -15.98 -2.24
C PRO A 342 12.87 -15.71 -3.74
N ARG A 343 12.56 -16.75 -4.51
CA ARG A 343 12.21 -16.63 -5.92
C ARG A 343 10.69 -16.58 -6.04
N TYR A 344 10.16 -15.44 -6.43
CA TYR A 344 8.71 -15.24 -6.39
C TYR A 344 8.00 -15.86 -7.58
N THR A 345 6.74 -16.22 -7.36
CA THR A 345 5.87 -16.79 -8.40
C THR A 345 4.48 -16.14 -8.34
N ALA A 346 3.82 -16.12 -9.50
CA ALA A 346 2.45 -15.63 -9.63
C ALA A 346 1.39 -16.57 -9.04
N VAL A 347 1.76 -17.85 -8.85
CA VAL A 347 0.87 -18.92 -8.40
C VAL A 347 1.58 -19.83 -7.38
N GLU A 348 0.78 -20.50 -6.57
CA GLU A 348 1.17 -21.32 -5.42
C GLU A 348 1.76 -22.69 -5.77
N ASP A 349 1.45 -23.22 -6.94
CA ASP A 349 1.75 -24.59 -7.37
C ASP A 349 3.04 -24.71 -8.20
N VAL A 350 4.04 -23.87 -7.91
CA VAL A 350 5.34 -23.87 -8.61
C VAL A 350 6.45 -24.44 -7.70
N PRO A 351 6.97 -25.65 -7.99
CA PRO A 351 8.07 -26.22 -7.21
C PRO A 351 9.32 -25.32 -7.17
N GLY A 352 9.85 -25.09 -5.97
CA GLY A 352 11.04 -24.23 -5.76
C GLY A 352 10.77 -22.73 -5.86
N GLY A 353 9.51 -22.32 -6.08
CA GLY A 353 9.05 -20.94 -6.02
C GLY A 353 8.47 -20.57 -4.66
N THR A 354 8.35 -19.27 -4.41
CA THR A 354 7.67 -18.67 -3.26
C THR A 354 6.49 -17.87 -3.76
N PHE A 355 5.28 -18.30 -3.42
CA PHE A 355 4.07 -17.59 -3.83
C PHE A 355 4.01 -16.20 -3.18
N TRP A 356 4.25 -15.19 -4.00
CA TRP A 356 4.13 -13.79 -3.63
C TRP A 356 4.10 -12.94 -4.90
N PRO A 357 2.93 -12.77 -5.55
CA PRO A 357 2.84 -12.08 -6.84
C PRO A 357 3.38 -10.65 -6.80
N ALA A 358 3.25 -9.96 -5.67
CA ALA A 358 3.81 -8.62 -5.49
C ALA A 358 5.35 -8.59 -5.44
N GLY A 359 6.02 -9.74 -5.49
CA GLY A 359 7.48 -9.84 -5.60
C GLY A 359 7.97 -9.91 -7.05
N LEU A 360 7.06 -9.97 -8.03
CA LEU A 360 7.38 -10.09 -9.45
C LEU A 360 7.75 -8.76 -10.13
N TYR A 361 7.97 -7.69 -9.37
CA TYR A 361 8.31 -6.38 -9.96
C TYR A 361 9.79 -6.22 -10.31
N TYR A 362 10.66 -7.16 -9.96
CA TYR A 362 12.10 -7.11 -10.26
C TYR A 362 12.69 -8.51 -10.47
N ASP A 363 13.77 -8.61 -11.25
CA ASP A 363 14.56 -9.84 -11.48
C ASP A 363 13.76 -11.09 -11.85
N VAL A 364 12.68 -10.90 -12.62
CA VAL A 364 11.81 -11.95 -13.17
C VAL A 364 11.80 -11.93 -14.70
N GLN A 365 11.17 -12.92 -15.33
CA GLN A 365 10.99 -12.93 -16.77
C GLN A 365 10.03 -11.81 -17.22
N PRO A 366 10.16 -11.29 -18.46
CA PRO A 366 9.29 -10.23 -18.96
C PRO A 366 7.79 -10.52 -18.80
N VAL A 367 7.35 -11.75 -19.05
CA VAL A 367 5.94 -12.15 -18.86
C VAL A 367 5.46 -12.06 -17.40
N GLU A 368 6.34 -12.34 -16.44
CA GLU A 368 6.04 -12.24 -15.02
C GLU A 368 5.97 -10.77 -14.58
N ARG A 369 6.87 -9.93 -15.10
CA ARG A 369 6.86 -8.48 -14.86
C ARG A 369 5.63 -7.81 -15.48
N GLU A 370 5.28 -8.20 -16.69
CA GLU A 370 4.10 -7.71 -17.41
C GLU A 370 2.82 -8.02 -16.63
N TYR A 371 2.72 -9.24 -16.06
CA TYR A 371 1.64 -9.61 -15.17
C TYR A 371 1.62 -8.75 -13.89
N PHE A 372 2.78 -8.48 -13.27
CA PHE A 372 2.86 -7.57 -12.12
C PHE A 372 2.30 -6.18 -12.43
N ASP A 373 2.75 -5.56 -13.51
CA ASP A 373 2.29 -4.22 -13.91
C ASP A 373 0.78 -4.23 -14.20
N MET A 374 0.26 -5.32 -14.80
CA MET A 374 -1.17 -5.51 -15.02
C MET A 374 -1.98 -5.51 -13.72
N PHE A 375 -1.67 -6.40 -12.78
CA PHE A 375 -2.53 -6.60 -11.60
C PHE A 375 -2.31 -5.55 -10.52
N PHE A 376 -1.07 -5.07 -10.36
CA PHE A 376 -0.68 -4.23 -9.24
C PHE A 376 -0.68 -2.74 -9.59
N PHE A 377 -0.54 -2.38 -10.87
CA PHE A 377 -0.67 -0.99 -11.32
C PHE A 377 -1.95 -0.76 -12.11
N ALA A 378 -2.05 -1.29 -13.33
CA ALA A 378 -3.17 -0.98 -14.24
C ALA A 378 -4.54 -1.34 -13.65
N ASN A 379 -4.70 -2.54 -13.10
CA ASN A 379 -5.98 -2.96 -12.52
C ASN A 379 -6.34 -2.18 -11.26
N LEU A 380 -5.35 -1.78 -10.46
CA LEU A 380 -5.60 -0.95 -9.28
C LEU A 380 -5.97 0.48 -9.67
N LYS A 381 -5.33 1.07 -10.69
CA LYS A 381 -5.75 2.37 -11.26
C LYS A 381 -7.20 2.31 -11.75
N SER A 382 -7.56 1.25 -12.48
CA SER A 382 -8.94 0.99 -12.94
C SER A 382 -9.94 0.97 -11.78
N TYR A 383 -9.64 0.19 -10.73
CA TYR A 383 -10.43 0.09 -9.51
C TYR A 383 -10.56 1.46 -8.80
N LYS A 384 -9.44 2.15 -8.55
CA LYS A 384 -9.46 3.45 -7.86
C LYS A 384 -10.19 4.51 -8.67
N GLY A 385 -10.02 4.54 -9.99
CA GLY A 385 -10.72 5.45 -10.89
C GLY A 385 -12.24 5.29 -10.81
N ALA A 386 -12.74 4.06 -10.85
CA ALA A 386 -14.17 3.77 -10.73
C ALA A 386 -14.74 4.23 -9.38
N PHE A 387 -14.08 3.92 -8.26
CA PHE A 387 -14.59 4.26 -6.93
C PHE A 387 -14.42 5.74 -6.54
N HIS A 388 -13.50 6.47 -7.17
CA HIS A 388 -13.33 7.92 -6.98
C HIS A 388 -13.97 8.76 -8.09
N MET A 389 -14.73 8.14 -9.00
CA MET A 389 -15.46 8.86 -10.06
C MET A 389 -14.56 9.63 -11.03
N SER A 390 -13.38 9.08 -11.35
CA SER A 390 -12.53 9.58 -12.43
C SER A 390 -12.68 8.68 -13.66
N PRO A 391 -13.38 9.13 -14.71
CA PRO A 391 -13.54 8.35 -15.93
C PRO A 391 -12.19 8.03 -16.60
N ASP A 392 -11.25 8.96 -16.50
CA ASP A 392 -9.93 8.84 -17.12
C ASP A 392 -9.07 7.76 -16.44
N TYR A 393 -9.07 7.72 -15.09
CA TYR A 393 -8.41 6.66 -14.35
C TYR A 393 -9.16 5.33 -14.41
N ALA A 394 -10.49 5.34 -14.52
CA ALA A 394 -11.27 4.11 -14.69
C ALA A 394 -10.98 3.45 -16.04
N TRP A 395 -10.85 4.25 -17.10
CA TRP A 395 -10.65 3.77 -18.47
C TRP A 395 -9.20 3.86 -18.94
N TRP A 396 -8.70 5.06 -19.26
CA TRP A 396 -7.45 5.25 -20.00
C TRP A 396 -6.21 4.82 -19.24
N TYR A 397 -6.09 5.25 -17.98
CA TYR A 397 -5.01 4.80 -17.10
C TYR A 397 -5.32 3.49 -16.39
N GLY A 398 -6.52 2.92 -16.61
CA GLY A 398 -7.02 1.76 -15.88
C GLY A 398 -7.35 0.61 -16.83
N TYR A 399 -8.64 0.40 -17.07
CA TYR A 399 -9.15 -0.76 -17.80
C TYR A 399 -8.51 -0.93 -19.20
N ALA A 400 -8.26 0.15 -19.93
CA ALA A 400 -7.57 0.10 -21.21
C ALA A 400 -6.14 -0.45 -21.07
N GLU A 401 -5.37 0.00 -20.07
CA GLU A 401 -4.05 -0.57 -19.77
C GLU A 401 -4.15 -2.06 -19.43
N VAL A 402 -5.14 -2.47 -18.61
CA VAL A 402 -5.36 -3.89 -18.24
C VAL A 402 -5.57 -4.75 -19.50
N THR A 403 -6.39 -4.30 -20.45
CA THR A 403 -6.59 -5.04 -21.71
C THR A 403 -5.32 -5.10 -22.57
N GLY A 404 -4.53 -4.02 -22.58
CA GLY A 404 -3.24 -3.98 -23.27
C GLY A 404 -2.22 -4.96 -22.67
N HIS A 405 -2.09 -4.99 -21.35
CA HIS A 405 -1.26 -5.97 -20.65
C HIS A 405 -1.72 -7.40 -20.92
N SER A 406 -3.03 -7.65 -20.86
CA SER A 406 -3.61 -8.97 -21.17
C SER A 406 -3.21 -9.45 -22.58
N SER A 407 -3.30 -8.58 -23.59
CA SER A 407 -2.87 -8.90 -24.95
C SER A 407 -1.37 -9.25 -25.03
N ARG A 408 -0.51 -8.46 -24.36
CA ARG A 408 0.94 -8.70 -24.36
C ARG A 408 1.32 -10.00 -23.65
N ILE A 409 0.64 -10.35 -22.56
CA ILE A 409 0.86 -11.61 -21.85
C ILE A 409 0.48 -12.81 -22.73
N ARG A 410 -0.64 -12.73 -23.46
CA ARG A 410 -1.07 -13.79 -24.38
C ARG A 410 -0.05 -13.99 -25.52
N ASP A 411 0.38 -12.90 -26.15
CA ASP A 411 1.36 -12.91 -27.25
C ASP A 411 2.71 -13.47 -26.78
N GLU A 412 3.22 -12.99 -25.64
CA GLU A 412 4.47 -13.47 -25.06
C GLU A 412 4.39 -14.96 -24.66
N ALA A 413 3.25 -15.40 -24.11
CA ALA A 413 3.04 -16.81 -23.79
C ALA A 413 3.05 -17.70 -25.06
N GLU A 414 2.46 -17.23 -26.16
CA GLU A 414 2.52 -17.94 -27.44
C GLU A 414 3.93 -17.99 -28.02
N ARG A 415 4.66 -16.87 -27.98
CA ARG A 415 6.06 -16.79 -28.39
C ARG A 415 6.91 -17.79 -27.61
N LEU A 416 6.83 -17.76 -26.28
CA LEU A 416 7.58 -18.66 -25.39
C LEU A 416 7.26 -20.15 -25.65
N ARG A 417 5.98 -20.49 -25.86
CA ARG A 417 5.57 -21.86 -26.24
C ARG A 417 6.16 -22.28 -27.59
N THR A 418 6.17 -21.37 -28.56
CA THR A 418 6.74 -21.63 -29.89
C THR A 418 8.25 -21.85 -29.83
N GLU A 419 8.97 -20.98 -29.12
CA GLU A 419 10.41 -21.13 -28.89
C GLU A 419 10.74 -22.44 -28.18
N HIS A 420 9.97 -22.81 -27.15
CA HIS A 420 10.14 -24.08 -26.45
C HIS A 420 9.93 -25.28 -27.38
N ARG A 421 8.90 -25.27 -28.24
CA ARG A 421 8.68 -26.33 -29.25
C ARG A 421 9.81 -26.42 -30.27
N VAL A 422 10.31 -25.28 -30.75
CA VAL A 422 11.44 -25.23 -31.70
C VAL A 422 12.71 -25.75 -31.05
N ALA A 423 13.01 -25.35 -29.82
CA ALA A 423 14.16 -25.84 -29.05
C ALA A 423 14.07 -27.35 -28.81
N ALA A 424 12.90 -27.87 -28.43
CA ALA A 424 12.68 -29.30 -28.22
C ALA A 424 12.91 -30.12 -29.52
N ARG A 425 12.38 -29.66 -30.66
CA ARG A 425 12.62 -30.28 -31.98
C ARG A 425 14.09 -30.23 -32.36
N THR A 426 14.76 -29.09 -32.15
CA THR A 426 16.18 -28.90 -32.46
C THR A 426 17.04 -29.84 -31.61
N ASN A 427 16.80 -29.89 -30.30
CA ASN A 427 17.50 -30.81 -29.39
C ASN A 427 17.25 -32.27 -29.78
N PHE A 428 16.02 -32.65 -30.10
CA PHE A 428 15.72 -33.99 -30.58
C PHE A 428 16.54 -34.35 -31.83
N MET A 429 16.62 -33.46 -32.82
CA MET A 429 17.44 -33.68 -34.02
C MET A 429 18.94 -33.74 -33.70
N LEU A 430 19.45 -32.88 -32.81
CA LEU A 430 20.85 -32.86 -32.39
C LEU A 430 21.26 -34.13 -31.63
N TYR A 431 20.37 -34.71 -30.82
CA TYR A 431 20.66 -35.94 -30.08
C TYR A 431 20.44 -37.20 -30.93
N THR A 432 19.34 -37.27 -31.67
CA THR A 432 18.99 -38.47 -32.45
C THR A 432 19.77 -38.58 -33.75
N GLY A 433 20.15 -37.47 -34.39
CA GLY A 433 20.94 -37.48 -35.63
C GLY A 433 22.24 -38.28 -35.50
N PRO A 434 23.14 -37.93 -34.56
CA PRO A 434 24.37 -38.68 -34.33
C PRO A 434 24.12 -40.14 -33.93
N LEU A 435 23.11 -40.41 -33.10
CA LEU A 435 22.77 -41.78 -32.69
C LEU A 435 22.30 -42.64 -33.87
N MET A 436 21.49 -42.07 -34.77
CA MET A 436 21.04 -42.75 -35.99
C MET A 436 22.22 -43.02 -36.93
N VAL A 437 23.14 -42.06 -37.10
CA VAL A 437 24.36 -42.26 -37.89
C VAL A 437 25.22 -43.38 -37.29
N LEU A 438 25.44 -43.38 -35.97
CA LEU A 438 26.18 -44.43 -35.28
C LEU A 438 25.51 -45.81 -35.42
N ALA A 439 24.18 -45.87 -35.31
CA ALA A 439 23.43 -47.11 -35.50
C ALA A 439 23.59 -47.65 -36.93
N VAL A 440 23.46 -46.80 -37.95
CA VAL A 440 23.63 -47.20 -39.36
C VAL A 440 25.07 -47.66 -39.62
N VAL A 441 26.08 -46.90 -39.17
CA VAL A 441 27.49 -47.30 -39.30
C VAL A 441 27.76 -48.63 -38.61
N GLY A 442 27.19 -48.84 -37.41
CA GLY A 442 27.29 -50.10 -36.68
C GLY A 442 26.68 -51.29 -37.44
N VAL A 443 25.49 -51.12 -38.02
CA VAL A 443 24.84 -52.15 -38.84
C VAL A 443 25.66 -52.48 -40.09
N VAL A 444 26.16 -51.47 -40.79
CA VAL A 444 27.03 -51.65 -41.98
C VAL A 444 28.32 -52.39 -41.62
N TRP A 445 28.95 -52.01 -40.50
CA TRP A 445 30.18 -52.65 -40.03
C TRP A 445 29.96 -54.11 -39.61
N ALA A 446 28.89 -54.40 -38.87
CA ALA A 446 28.51 -55.76 -38.50
C ALA A 446 28.17 -56.62 -39.73
N GLY A 447 27.42 -56.07 -40.69
CA GLY A 447 27.12 -56.73 -41.95
C GLY A 447 28.38 -57.07 -42.74
N ARG A 448 29.34 -56.13 -42.82
CA ARG A 448 30.65 -56.37 -43.44
C ARG A 448 31.44 -57.47 -42.72
N ALA A 449 31.44 -57.48 -41.39
CA ALA A 449 32.14 -58.50 -40.60
C ALA A 449 31.55 -59.91 -40.84
N VAL A 450 30.22 -60.03 -40.90
CA VAL A 450 29.53 -61.29 -41.21
C VAL A 450 29.83 -61.75 -42.64
N TYR A 451 29.80 -60.83 -43.61
CA TYR A 451 30.13 -61.13 -44.99
C TYR A 451 31.58 -61.65 -45.15
N LEU A 452 32.53 -61.00 -44.49
CA LEU A 452 33.94 -61.42 -44.51
C LEU A 452 34.16 -62.77 -43.82
N ARG A 453 33.40 -63.09 -42.77
CA ARG A 453 33.44 -64.41 -42.11
C ARG A 453 32.87 -65.54 -42.96
N ARG A 454 31.89 -65.27 -43.83
CA ARG A 454 31.30 -66.28 -44.75
C ARG A 454 32.17 -66.56 -45.99
N ARG A 455 33.17 -65.73 -46.26
CA ARG A 455 34.11 -65.86 -47.39
C ARG A 455 35.43 -66.56 -47.03
N LYS A 456 35.72 -66.74 -45.75
CA LYS A 456 36.74 -67.67 -45.26
C LYS A 456 36.09 -69.01 -44.99
#